data_AF-A0A6A7YQ16-F1
#
_entry.id   AF-A0A6A7YQ16-F1
#
_cell.length_a   1.000
_cell.length_b   1.000
_cell.length_c   1.000
_cell.angle_alpha   90.00
_cell.angle_beta   90.00
_cell.angle_gamma   90.00
#
_symmetry.space_group_name_H-M   'P 1'
#
loop_
_entity.id
_entity.type
_entity.pdbx_description
1 polymer ?
#
loop_
_entity_poly.entity_id
_entity_poly.type
_entity_poly.pdbx_seq_one_letter_code
_entity_poly.pdbx_strand_id
1 'polypeptide(L)' 'MNTAIQSKISYSDTLKARKAHLSGLINLVKPKSEKTTKIETMTITAINAEISVIEQQLAKRS' A
#
# COMPACT_ATOMS: atom_id res chain seq x y z
N MET A 1 -0.86 4.47 -38.29
CA MET A 1 0.11 4.36 -37.18
C MET A 1 -0.66 4.00 -35.92
N ASN A 2 -0.59 2.75 -35.47
CA ASN A 2 -1.13 2.36 -34.18
C ASN A 2 -0.10 2.73 -33.11
N THR A 3 -0.20 3.95 -32.58
CA THR A 3 0.51 4.30 -31.34
C THR A 3 -0.13 3.47 -30.24
N ALA A 4 0.47 2.33 -29.92
CA ALA A 4 0.17 1.61 -28.69
C ALA A 4 0.26 2.64 -27.57
N ILE A 5 -0.86 2.91 -26.91
CA ILE A 5 -0.91 3.73 -25.70
C ILE A 5 -0.11 2.96 -24.66
N GLN A 6 1.21 3.16 -24.66
CA GLN A 6 2.06 2.78 -23.54
C GLN A 6 1.60 3.69 -22.42
N SER A 7 0.70 3.18 -21.57
CA SER A 7 0.35 3.86 -20.34
C SER A 7 1.66 3.98 -19.58
N LYS A 8 2.26 5.17 -19.60
CA LYS A 8 3.44 5.50 -18.82
C LYS A 8 2.98 5.66 -17.38
N ILE A 9 2.42 4.61 -16.78
CA ILE A 9 2.23 4.55 -15.34
C ILE A 9 3.64 4.55 -14.78
N SER A 10 4.05 5.67 -14.19
CA SER A 10 5.36 5.75 -13.56
C SER A 10 5.41 4.71 -12.45
N TYR A 11 6.57 4.10 -12.26
CA TYR A 11 6.80 3.22 -11.12
C TYR A 11 6.46 3.92 -9.79
N SER A 12 6.69 5.24 -9.70
CA SER A 12 6.27 6.06 -8.56
C SER A 12 4.75 6.08 -8.39
N ASP A 13 4.00 6.17 -9.48
CA ASP A 13 2.53 6.15 -9.45
C ASP A 13 1.99 4.77 -9.07
N THR A 14 2.64 3.70 -9.51
CA THR A 14 2.34 2.33 -9.05
C THR A 14 2.56 2.18 -7.55
N LEU A 15 3.68 2.71 -7.02
CA LEU A 15 3.97 2.68 -5.59
C LEU A 15 2.96 3.49 -4.77
N LYS A 16 2.57 4.68 -5.25
CA LYS A 16 1.52 5.50 -4.61
C LYS A 16 0.17 4.79 -4.60
N ALA A 17 -0.23 4.17 -5.71
CA ALA A 17 -1.47 3.40 -5.79
C ALA A 17 -1.46 2.19 -4.84
N ARG A 18 -0.34 1.46 -4.76
CA ARG A 18 -0.16 0.34 -3.82
C ARG A 18 -0.24 0.82 -2.36
N LYS A 19 0.40 1.93 -2.01
CA LYS A 19 0.30 2.54 -0.68
C LYS A 19 -1.16 2.88 -0.33
N ALA A 20 -1.89 3.51 -1.24
CA ALA A 20 -3.29 3.85 -1.03
C ALA A 20 -4.16 2.61 -0.79
N HIS A 21 -3.95 1.55 -1.58
CA HIS A 21 -4.64 0.28 -1.40
C HIS A 21 -4.36 -0.36 -0.03
N LEU A 22 -3.09 -0.41 0.38
CA LEU A 22 -2.68 -0.95 1.69
C LEU A 22 -3.30 -0.18 2.86
N SER A 23 -3.36 1.15 2.78
CA SER A 23 -4.05 1.98 3.78
C SER A 23 -5.55 1.65 3.86
N GLY A 24 -6.19 1.35 2.72
CA GLY A 24 -7.57 0.87 2.68
C GLY A 24 -7.75 -0.48 3.39
N LEU A 25 -6.82 -1.42 3.18
CA LEU A 25 -6.84 -2.73 3.85
C LEU A 25 -6.69 -2.61 5.37
N ILE A 26 -5.88 -1.68 5.88
CA ILE A 26 -5.79 -1.44 7.33
C ILE A 26 -7.16 -1.06 7.90
N ASN A 27 -7.91 -0.20 7.22
CA ASN A 27 -9.23 0.21 7.69
C ASN A 27 -10.27 -0.93 7.65
N LEU A 28 -10.09 -1.90 6.74
CA LEU A 28 -10.93 -3.09 6.68
C LEU A 28 -10.58 -4.10 7.79
N VAL A 29 -9.29 -4.28 8.08
CA VAL A 29 -8.77 -5.22 9.09
C VAL A 29 -8.90 -4.67 10.50
N LYS A 30 -9.02 -3.35 10.67
CA LYS A 30 -9.29 -2.74 11.97
C LYS A 30 -10.57 -3.35 12.56
N PRO A 31 -10.50 -3.96 13.75
CA PRO A 31 -11.65 -4.59 14.37
C PRO A 31 -12.73 -3.54 14.61
N LYS A 32 -13.96 -3.86 14.21
CA LYS A 32 -15.15 -3.06 14.55
C LYS A 32 -15.62 -3.31 15.99
N SER A 33 -14.98 -4.25 16.68
CA SER A 33 -15.28 -4.64 18.06
C SER A 33 -14.14 -4.23 19.00
N GLU A 34 -14.43 -4.21 20.30
CA GLU A 34 -13.51 -3.78 21.36
C GLU A 34 -12.23 -4.63 21.46
N LYS A 35 -12.21 -5.84 20.88
CA LYS A 35 -11.06 -6.74 20.94
C LYS A 35 -10.43 -6.93 19.56
N THR A 36 -9.21 -6.43 19.41
CA THR A 36 -8.33 -6.78 18.29
C THR A 36 -7.79 -8.19 18.50
N THR A 37 -8.01 -9.06 17.52
CA THR A 37 -7.42 -10.39 17.50
C THR A 37 -5.92 -10.30 17.20
N LYS A 38 -5.16 -11.29 17.69
CA LYS A 38 -3.72 -11.40 17.41
C LYS A 38 -3.42 -11.39 15.90
N ILE A 39 -4.30 -11.99 15.10
CA ILE A 39 -4.19 -12.05 13.64
C ILE A 39 -4.36 -10.65 13.02
N GLU A 40 -5.35 -9.88 13.46
CA GLU A 40 -5.54 -8.49 13.01
C GLU A 40 -4.35 -7.62 13.37
N THR A 41 -3.81 -7.73 14.59
CA THR A 41 -2.59 -7.00 15.00
C THR A 41 -1.41 -7.37 14.10
N MET A 42 -1.15 -8.66 13.90
CA MET A 42 -0.05 -9.12 13.03
C MET A 42 -0.23 -8.65 11.59
N THR A 43 -1.47 -8.65 11.09
CA THR A 43 -1.80 -8.20 9.73
C THR A 43 -1.56 -6.70 9.58
N ILE A 44 -2.02 -5.89 10.54
CA ILE A 44 -1.79 -4.43 10.54
C ILE A 44 -0.29 -4.12 10.61
N THR A 45 0.47 -4.82 11.46
CA THR A 45 1.93 -4.65 11.55
C THR A 45 2.62 -4.99 10.22
N ALA A 46 2.24 -6.08 9.56
CA ALA A 46 2.80 -6.46 8.27
C ALA A 46 2.49 -5.42 7.18
N ILE A 47 1.24 -4.92 7.14
CA ILE A 47 0.86 -3.88 6.16
C ILE A 47 1.63 -2.58 6.42
N ASN A 48 1.80 -2.17 7.68
CA ASN A 48 2.59 -0.98 8.02
C ASN A 48 4.06 -1.12 7.60
N ALA A 49 4.66 -2.31 7.78
CA ALA A 49 6.02 -2.58 7.32
C ALA A 49 6.15 -2.43 5.80
N GLU A 50 5.19 -2.97 5.04
CA GLU A 50 5.14 -2.82 3.58
C GLU A 50 4.99 -1.35 3.16
N ILE A 51 4.13 -0.58 3.82
CA ILE A 51 4.00 0.86 3.56
C ILE A 51 5.33 1.59 3.80
N SER A 52 6.04 1.27 4.88
CA SER A 52 7.34 1.88 5.18
C SER A 52 8.38 1.58 4.10
N VAL A 53 8.41 0.35 3.59
CA VAL A 53 9.29 -0.03 2.45
C VAL A 53 8.93 0.77 1.19
N ILE A 54 7.64 0.94 0.89
CA ILE A 54 7.18 1.75 -0.25
C ILE A 54 7.60 3.22 -0.10
N GLU A 55 7.48 3.79 1.09
CA GLU A 55 7.91 5.17 1.38
C GLU A 55 9.41 5.35 1.17
N GLN A 56 10.24 4.40 1.63
CA GLN A 56 11.67 4.42 1.39
C GLN A 56 12.01 4.34 -0.11
N GLN A 57 11.27 3.54 -0.88
CA GLN A 57 11.46 3.44 -2.34
C GLN A 57 11.07 4.72 -3.07
N LEU A 58 10.01 5.39 -2.61
CA LEU A 58 9.61 6.69 -3.13
C LEU A 58 10.64 7.78 -2.79
N ALA A 59 11.13 7.82 -1.55
CA ALA A 59 12.14 8.79 -1.10
C ALA A 59 13.47 8.65 -1.85
N LYS A 60 13.92 7.42 -2.12
CA LYS A 60 15.12 7.16 -2.94
C LYS A 60 15.00 7.57 -4.40
N ARG A 61 13.78 7.80 -4.89
CA ARG A 61 13.46 8.15 -6.28
C ARG A 61 12.87 9.57 -6.41
N SER A 62 12.84 10.32 -5.31
CA SER A 62 12.36 11.72 -5.24
C SER A 62 13.43 12.69 -5.73
#